data_AF-A0A2L2YYB3-F1
#
_entry.id   AF-A0A2L2YYB3-F1
#
_cell.length_a   1.000
_cell.length_b   1.000
_cell.length_c   1.000
_cell.angle_alpha   90.00
_cell.angle_beta   90.00
_cell.angle_gamma   90.00
#
_symmetry.space_group_name_H-M   'P 1'
#
loop_
_entity.id
_entity.type
_entity.pdbx_description
1 polymer ?
#
loop_
_entity_poly.entity_id
_entity_poly.type
_entity_poly.pdbx_seq_one_letter_code
_entity_poly.pdbx_strand_id
1 'polypeptide(L)'
;DVSKWLNTSREKMSKCAAPSGDRDVLKDKTSKIKILQSELDEGLEKLRNAARLGEIAKASVDEEEKIMIDDELAKLQEEYELLKENINEIKISLDVGVVKWNEYDEQYTKCSEWLLKMEPLVQSYAKPQLDLLSKRAKLQEFQDHLQTIFDYQGEFDKLNMRAQLLLETYSDSSISNAFTQLSRKYGSLVSFS
;
A
#
# COMPACT_ATOMS: atom_id res chain seq x y z
N ASP A 1 22.60 26.28 -1.33
CA ASP A 1 23.62 25.37 -0.80
C ASP A 1 23.15 23.94 -0.99
N VAL A 2 23.93 23.13 -1.72
CA VAL A 2 23.57 21.76 -2.11
C VAL A 2 23.64 20.80 -0.92
N SER A 3 24.61 20.94 -0.02
CA SER A 3 24.76 20.06 1.15
C SER A 3 23.59 20.19 2.12
N LYS A 4 23.08 21.42 2.32
CA LYS A 4 21.86 21.67 3.12
C LYS A 4 20.63 21.03 2.49
N TRP A 5 20.52 21.11 1.17
CA TRP A 5 19.41 20.51 0.43
C TRP A 5 19.48 18.97 0.54
N LEU A 6 20.65 18.36 0.30
CA LEU A 6 20.86 16.92 0.45
C LEU A 6 20.47 16.40 1.83
N ASN A 7 20.91 17.08 2.90
CA ASN A 7 20.56 16.71 4.27
C ASN A 7 19.05 16.80 4.54
N THR A 8 18.42 17.91 4.14
CA THR A 8 16.98 18.11 4.31
C THR A 8 16.17 17.06 3.54
N SER A 9 16.57 16.77 2.30
CA SER A 9 15.93 15.78 1.45
C SER A 9 16.10 14.37 2.02
N ARG A 10 17.27 14.04 2.57
CA ARG A 10 17.54 12.75 3.24
C ARG A 10 16.69 12.57 4.49
N GLU A 11 16.51 13.63 5.29
CA GLU A 11 15.61 13.61 6.44
C GLU A 11 14.14 13.41 6.04
N LYS A 12 13.67 14.10 4.99
CA LYS A 12 12.32 13.91 4.43
C LYS A 12 12.12 12.47 3.93
N MET A 13 13.12 11.94 3.21
CA MET A 13 13.11 10.58 2.67
C MET A 13 13.06 9.53 3.79
N SER A 14 13.88 9.67 4.84
CA SER A 14 13.93 8.74 5.96
C SER A 14 12.57 8.56 6.64
N LYS A 15 11.78 9.63 6.74
CA LYS A 15 10.40 9.57 7.28
C LYS A 15 9.43 8.75 6.43
N CYS A 16 9.75 8.52 5.15
CA CYS A 16 8.93 7.76 4.21
C CYS A 16 9.47 6.35 3.96
N ALA A 17 10.68 6.02 4.42
CA ALA A 17 11.40 4.80 4.07
C ALA A 17 10.71 3.50 4.53
N ALA A 18 10.01 3.54 5.66
CA ALA A 18 9.29 2.38 6.16
C ALA A 18 7.85 2.35 5.59
N PRO A 19 7.48 1.32 4.80
CA PRO A 19 6.11 1.08 4.39
C PRO A 19 5.35 0.51 5.61
N SER A 20 4.94 1.40 6.51
CA SER A 20 4.30 1.06 7.78
C SER A 20 3.09 1.97 8.04
N GLY A 21 2.12 1.43 8.79
CA GLY A 21 0.88 2.10 9.13
C GLY A 21 -0.29 1.68 8.24
N ASP A 22 -1.43 2.32 8.49
CA ASP A 22 -2.66 2.09 7.75
C ASP A 22 -2.58 2.65 6.31
N ARG A 23 -3.66 2.41 5.55
CA ARG A 23 -3.83 2.88 4.17
C ARG A 23 -3.60 4.39 4.03
N ASP A 24 -4.09 5.19 4.96
CA ASP A 24 -4.05 6.64 4.85
C ASP A 24 -2.63 7.16 5.14
N VAL A 25 -1.92 6.53 6.07
CA VAL A 25 -0.49 6.76 6.31
C VAL A 25 0.34 6.41 5.07
N LEU A 26 0.06 5.29 4.40
CA LEU A 26 0.76 4.91 3.16
C LEU A 26 0.50 5.91 2.03
N LYS A 27 -0.74 6.38 1.87
CA LYS A 27 -1.08 7.41 0.88
C LYS A 27 -0.37 8.73 1.15
N ASP A 28 -0.32 9.16 2.42
CA ASP A 28 0.39 10.36 2.83
C ASP A 28 1.91 10.26 2.56
N LYS A 29 2.55 9.14 2.95
CA LYS A 29 3.95 8.86 2.62
C LYS A 29 4.21 8.85 1.11
N THR A 30 3.30 8.27 0.33
CA THR A 30 3.37 8.25 -1.14
C THR A 30 3.28 9.66 -1.73
N SER A 31 2.44 10.53 -1.17
CA SER A 31 2.35 11.93 -1.59
C SER A 31 3.66 12.67 -1.30
N LYS A 32 4.18 12.51 -0.07
CA LYS A 32 5.44 13.14 0.36
C LYS A 32 6.65 12.72 -0.49
N ILE A 33 6.77 11.44 -0.83
CA ILE A 33 7.88 10.97 -1.67
C ILE A 33 7.76 11.49 -3.12
N LYS A 34 6.54 11.65 -3.65
CA LYS A 34 6.29 12.26 -4.97
C LYS A 34 6.65 13.75 -4.99
N ILE A 35 6.36 14.47 -3.92
CA ILE A 35 6.81 15.86 -3.75
C ILE A 35 8.34 15.90 -3.72
N LEU A 36 8.99 15.04 -2.92
CA LEU A 36 10.45 14.99 -2.86
C LEU A 36 11.08 14.66 -4.22
N GLN A 37 10.44 13.78 -5.00
CA GLN A 37 10.85 13.48 -6.37
C GLN A 37 10.78 14.71 -7.28
N SER A 38 9.76 15.58 -7.12
CA SER A 38 9.67 16.83 -7.89
C SER A 38 10.71 17.88 -7.47
N GLU A 39 11.23 17.79 -6.23
CA GLU A 39 12.31 18.66 -5.74
C GLU A 39 13.70 18.25 -6.30
N LEU A 40 13.84 17.07 -6.93
CA LEU A 40 15.11 16.58 -7.47
C LEU A 40 15.73 17.51 -8.51
N ASP A 41 14.90 18.17 -9.33
CA ASP A 41 15.36 19.13 -10.34
C ASP A 41 16.01 20.35 -9.69
N GLU A 42 15.46 20.83 -8.56
CA GLU A 42 16.05 21.90 -7.77
C GLU A 42 17.41 21.47 -7.19
N GLY A 43 17.50 20.24 -6.68
CA GLY A 43 18.74 19.66 -6.19
C GLY A 43 19.83 19.60 -7.27
N LEU A 44 19.45 19.18 -8.47
CA LEU A 44 20.34 19.11 -9.63
C LEU A 44 20.85 20.51 -10.03
N GLU A 45 19.98 21.52 -10.01
CA GLU A 45 20.38 22.90 -10.30
C GLU A 45 21.37 23.42 -9.25
N LYS A 46 21.15 23.12 -7.95
CA LYS A 46 22.10 23.48 -6.88
C LYS A 46 23.45 22.80 -7.07
N LEU A 47 23.46 21.54 -7.48
CA LEU A 47 24.68 20.78 -7.76
C LEU A 47 25.46 21.36 -8.96
N ARG A 48 24.76 21.68 -10.05
CA ARG A 48 25.35 22.37 -11.22
C ARG A 48 25.95 23.72 -10.83
N ASN A 49 25.25 24.47 -9.97
CA ASN A 49 25.77 25.74 -9.46
C ASN A 49 27.01 25.56 -8.58
N ALA A 50 27.05 24.53 -7.73
CA ALA A 50 28.24 24.20 -6.95
C ALA A 50 29.43 23.85 -7.85
N ALA A 51 29.21 23.01 -8.88
CA ALA A 51 30.25 22.68 -9.86
C ALA A 51 30.78 23.92 -10.57
N ARG A 52 29.91 24.82 -11.03
CA ARG A 52 30.30 26.09 -11.67
C ARG A 52 31.14 26.97 -10.74
N LEU A 53 30.77 27.07 -9.46
CA LEU A 53 31.53 27.84 -8.47
C LEU A 53 32.87 27.19 -8.16
N GLY A 54 32.92 25.85 -8.10
CA GLY A 54 34.16 25.10 -7.95
C GLY A 54 35.14 25.37 -9.09
N GLU A 55 34.67 25.32 -10.35
CA GLU A 55 35.50 25.66 -11.52
C GLU A 55 36.07 27.09 -11.47
N ILE A 56 35.29 28.06 -10.99
CA ILE A 56 35.77 29.43 -10.80
C ILE A 56 36.82 29.50 -9.69
N ALA A 57 36.60 28.80 -8.57
CA ALA A 57 37.52 28.79 -7.44
C ALA A 57 38.89 28.17 -7.83
N LYS A 58 38.88 27.12 -8.65
CA LYS A 58 40.09 26.45 -9.18
C LYS A 58 41.06 27.39 -9.90
N ALA A 59 40.60 28.51 -10.43
CA ALA A 59 41.45 29.50 -11.11
C ALA A 59 42.35 30.31 -10.15
N SER A 60 42.07 30.28 -8.84
CA SER A 60 42.72 31.14 -7.83
C SER A 60 43.42 30.38 -6.71
N VAL A 61 43.53 29.06 -6.81
CA VAL A 61 44.00 28.14 -5.77
C VAL A 61 45.14 27.26 -6.28
N ASP A 62 45.88 26.63 -5.38
CA ASP A 62 46.97 25.71 -5.76
C ASP A 62 46.44 24.33 -6.23
N GLU A 63 47.34 23.46 -6.67
CA GLU A 63 46.96 22.16 -7.22
C GLU A 63 46.35 21.21 -6.18
N GLU A 64 46.79 21.30 -4.92
CA GLU A 64 46.25 20.50 -3.81
C GLU A 64 44.81 20.92 -3.50
N GLU A 65 44.55 22.22 -3.48
CA GLU A 65 43.22 22.80 -3.31
C GLU A 65 42.26 22.48 -4.47
N LYS A 66 42.75 22.41 -5.71
CA LYS A 66 41.92 21.96 -6.85
C LYS A 66 41.45 20.52 -6.69
N ILE A 67 42.35 19.62 -6.27
CA ILE A 67 42.01 18.22 -6.03
C ILE A 67 40.94 18.13 -4.94
N MET A 68 41.09 18.89 -3.85
CA MET A 68 40.08 18.93 -2.78
C MET A 68 38.71 19.42 -3.28
N ILE A 69 38.67 20.43 -4.17
CA ILE A 69 37.43 20.91 -4.77
C ILE A 69 36.80 19.82 -5.65
N ASP A 70 37.59 19.12 -6.46
CA ASP A 70 37.11 18.03 -7.31
C ASP A 70 36.53 16.87 -6.51
N ASP A 71 37.22 16.44 -5.45
CA ASP A 71 36.78 15.37 -4.58
C ASP A 71 35.45 15.72 -3.88
N GLU A 72 35.31 16.95 -3.37
CA GLU A 72 34.07 17.38 -2.73
C GLU A 72 32.90 17.47 -3.73
N LEU A 73 33.15 17.96 -4.95
CA LEU A 73 32.12 17.98 -6.01
C LEU A 73 31.71 16.57 -6.43
N ALA A 74 32.66 15.65 -6.57
CA ALA A 74 32.40 14.25 -6.89
C ALA A 74 31.56 13.58 -5.79
N LYS A 75 31.90 13.82 -4.52
CA LYS A 75 31.14 13.31 -3.38
C LYS A 75 29.71 13.86 -3.36
N LEU A 76 29.51 15.15 -3.60
CA LEU A 76 28.17 15.75 -3.67
C LEU A 76 27.34 15.16 -4.82
N GLN A 77 27.96 14.85 -5.95
CA GLN A 77 27.31 14.18 -7.07
C GLN A 77 26.91 12.74 -6.73
N GLU A 78 27.78 11.98 -6.08
CA GLU A 78 27.49 10.62 -5.61
C GLU A 78 26.35 10.61 -4.60
N GLU A 79 26.39 11.51 -3.60
CA GLU A 79 25.33 11.64 -2.59
C GLU A 79 23.97 12.00 -3.22
N TYR A 80 23.97 12.82 -4.27
CA TYR A 80 22.76 13.18 -5.02
C TYR A 80 22.18 11.99 -5.78
N GLU A 81 22.99 11.25 -6.54
CA GLU A 81 22.50 10.09 -7.29
C GLU A 81 22.01 8.99 -6.34
N LEU A 82 22.71 8.74 -5.23
CA LEU A 82 22.28 7.80 -4.20
C LEU A 82 20.93 8.23 -3.59
N LEU A 83 20.75 9.52 -3.29
CA LEU A 83 19.47 10.03 -2.78
C LEU A 83 18.34 9.79 -3.79
N LYS A 84 18.59 10.07 -5.07
CA LYS A 84 17.62 9.91 -6.15
C LYS A 84 17.22 8.44 -6.35
N GLU A 85 18.18 7.51 -6.31
CA GLU A 85 17.92 6.08 -6.37
C GLU A 85 17.04 5.63 -5.20
N ASN A 86 17.42 5.99 -3.97
CA ASN A 86 16.66 5.66 -2.77
C ASN A 86 15.22 6.23 -2.80
N ILE A 87 15.04 7.48 -3.27
CA ILE A 87 13.71 8.07 -3.45
C ILE A 87 12.85 7.21 -4.39
N ASN A 88 13.44 6.75 -5.50
CA ASN A 88 12.74 5.92 -6.47
C ASN A 88 12.38 4.54 -5.89
N GLU A 89 13.29 3.89 -5.18
CA GLU A 89 13.04 2.60 -4.52
C GLU A 89 11.92 2.70 -3.47
N ILE A 90 11.99 3.71 -2.60
CA ILE A 90 10.96 3.96 -1.58
C ILE A 90 9.62 4.23 -2.25
N LYS A 91 9.59 5.03 -3.33
CA LYS A 91 8.37 5.29 -4.10
C LYS A 91 7.76 4.00 -4.65
N ILE A 92 8.55 3.14 -5.28
CA ILE A 92 8.08 1.85 -5.81
C ILE A 92 7.51 0.99 -4.68
N SER A 93 8.22 0.88 -3.55
CA SER A 93 7.76 0.13 -2.38
C SER A 93 6.42 0.64 -1.83
N LEU A 94 6.27 1.96 -1.73
CA LEU A 94 5.03 2.60 -1.27
C LEU A 94 3.88 2.42 -2.28
N ASP A 95 4.12 2.63 -3.57
CA ASP A 95 3.11 2.45 -4.63
C ASP A 95 2.63 0.97 -4.67
N VAL A 96 3.52 -0.01 -4.51
CA VAL A 96 3.15 -1.43 -4.36
C VAL A 96 2.28 -1.66 -3.13
N GLY A 97 2.60 -1.02 -2.01
CA GLY A 97 1.78 -1.09 -0.80
C GLY A 97 0.37 -0.55 -1.00
N VAL A 98 0.24 0.58 -1.69
CA VAL A 98 -1.05 1.16 -2.03
C VAL A 98 -1.88 0.21 -2.91
N VAL A 99 -1.26 -0.44 -3.90
CA VAL A 99 -1.95 -1.43 -4.75
C VAL A 99 -2.48 -2.59 -3.91
N LYS A 100 -1.64 -3.18 -3.05
CA LYS A 100 -2.06 -4.29 -2.17
C LYS A 100 -3.24 -3.91 -1.27
N TRP A 101 -3.24 -2.69 -0.74
CA TRP A 101 -4.34 -2.17 0.05
C TRP A 101 -5.64 -2.01 -0.75
N ASN A 102 -5.56 -1.50 -1.97
CA ASN A 102 -6.72 -1.36 -2.84
C ASN A 102 -7.30 -2.74 -3.22
N GLU A 103 -6.44 -3.72 -3.53
CA GLU A 103 -6.87 -5.09 -3.81
C GLU A 103 -7.58 -5.74 -2.61
N TYR A 104 -7.09 -5.51 -1.39
CA TYR A 104 -7.76 -5.96 -0.18
C TYR A 104 -9.13 -5.29 -0.02
N ASP A 105 -9.21 -3.97 -0.17
CA ASP A 105 -10.45 -3.20 0.00
C ASP A 105 -11.53 -3.60 -1.01
N GLU A 106 -11.14 -3.83 -2.26
CA GLU A 106 -12.02 -4.34 -3.31
C GLU A 106 -12.56 -5.73 -2.96
N GLN A 107 -11.69 -6.64 -2.53
CA GLN A 107 -12.11 -8.00 -2.15
C GLN A 107 -12.98 -8.00 -0.90
N TYR A 108 -12.64 -7.16 0.08
CA TYR A 108 -13.39 -7.00 1.30
C TYR A 108 -14.81 -6.50 0.99
N THR A 109 -14.92 -5.46 0.16
CA THR A 109 -16.20 -4.90 -0.29
C THR A 109 -17.03 -5.96 -1.00
N LYS A 110 -16.42 -6.68 -1.95
CA LYS A 110 -17.08 -7.76 -2.69
C LYS A 110 -17.64 -8.84 -1.75
N CYS A 111 -16.83 -9.35 -0.81
CA CYS A 111 -17.26 -10.34 0.17
C CYS A 111 -18.34 -9.80 1.13
N SER A 112 -18.21 -8.55 1.57
CA SER A 112 -19.17 -7.90 2.45
C SER A 112 -20.54 -7.73 1.79
N GLU A 113 -20.57 -7.23 0.55
CA GLU A 113 -21.80 -7.06 -0.22
C GLU A 113 -22.48 -8.39 -0.52
N TRP A 114 -21.71 -9.43 -0.84
CA TRP A 114 -22.25 -10.77 -1.05
C TRP A 114 -22.89 -11.32 0.23
N LEU A 115 -22.21 -11.21 1.37
CA LEU A 115 -22.75 -11.62 2.66
C LEU A 115 -24.04 -10.86 3.01
N LEU A 116 -24.07 -9.55 2.81
CA LEU A 116 -25.26 -8.72 3.09
C LEU A 116 -26.48 -9.15 2.27
N LYS A 117 -26.28 -9.72 1.07
CA LYS A 117 -27.35 -10.25 0.23
C LYS A 117 -27.75 -11.68 0.64
N MET A 118 -26.79 -12.53 0.95
CA MET A 118 -27.04 -13.95 1.26
C MET A 118 -27.62 -14.18 2.67
N GLU A 119 -27.21 -13.39 3.65
CA GLU A 119 -27.67 -13.52 5.03
C GLU A 119 -29.21 -13.46 5.20
N PRO A 120 -29.93 -12.46 4.66
CA PRO A 120 -31.38 -12.43 4.74
C PRO A 120 -32.05 -13.53 3.91
N LEU A 121 -31.44 -13.99 2.81
CA LEU A 121 -31.97 -15.09 1.99
C LEU A 121 -31.96 -16.40 2.79
N VAL A 122 -30.82 -16.78 3.35
CA VAL A 122 -30.67 -17.98 4.20
C VAL A 122 -31.62 -17.93 5.39
N GLN A 123 -31.73 -16.78 6.08
CA GLN A 123 -32.69 -16.60 7.17
C GLN A 123 -34.15 -16.73 6.73
N SER A 124 -34.49 -16.38 5.49
CA SER A 124 -35.85 -16.52 4.96
C SER A 124 -36.26 -17.98 4.74
N TYR A 125 -35.30 -18.87 4.49
CA TYR A 125 -35.52 -20.31 4.33
C TYR A 125 -35.72 -21.03 5.68
N ALA A 126 -35.15 -20.50 6.76
CA ALA A 126 -35.38 -21.00 8.11
C ALA A 126 -36.82 -20.78 8.63
N LYS A 127 -37.64 -19.97 7.94
CA LYS A 127 -39.03 -19.68 8.34
C LYS A 127 -40.00 -20.81 7.93
N PRO A 128 -40.87 -21.30 8.84
CA PRO A 128 -41.85 -22.34 8.53
C PRO A 128 -42.73 -21.97 7.34
N GLN A 129 -42.99 -22.95 6.45
CA GLN A 129 -43.96 -22.82 5.35
C GLN A 129 -45.26 -23.54 5.70
N LEU A 130 -46.40 -22.94 5.36
CA LEU A 130 -47.73 -23.45 5.71
C LEU A 130 -48.22 -24.55 4.74
N ASP A 131 -47.75 -24.55 3.49
CA ASP A 131 -48.16 -25.52 2.47
C ASP A 131 -46.98 -26.30 1.86
N LEU A 132 -47.27 -27.51 1.37
CA LEU A 132 -46.27 -28.45 0.86
C LEU A 132 -45.62 -28.02 -0.46
N LEU A 133 -46.35 -27.28 -1.31
CA LEU A 133 -45.82 -26.80 -2.59
C LEU A 133 -44.79 -25.70 -2.34
N SER A 134 -45.12 -24.73 -1.49
CA SER A 134 -44.19 -23.68 -1.03
C SER A 134 -42.99 -24.26 -0.29
N LYS A 135 -43.19 -25.30 0.53
CA LYS A 135 -42.09 -26.01 1.20
C LYS A 135 -41.11 -26.63 0.19
N ARG A 136 -41.62 -27.28 -0.86
CA ARG A 136 -40.79 -27.91 -1.89
C ARG A 136 -40.08 -26.90 -2.79
N ALA A 137 -40.76 -25.81 -3.16
CA ALA A 137 -40.17 -24.72 -3.93
C ALA A 137 -39.02 -24.03 -3.16
N LYS A 138 -39.24 -23.68 -1.88
CA LYS A 138 -38.20 -23.09 -1.04
C LYS A 138 -37.01 -24.02 -0.78
N LEU A 139 -37.23 -25.32 -0.69
CA LEU A 139 -36.14 -26.28 -0.53
C LEU A 139 -35.27 -26.34 -1.78
N GLN A 140 -35.87 -26.31 -2.98
CA GLN A 140 -35.13 -26.29 -4.24
C GLN A 140 -34.30 -25.01 -4.36
N GLU A 141 -34.92 -23.84 -4.11
CA GLU A 141 -34.19 -22.57 -4.11
C GLU A 141 -33.06 -22.57 -3.08
N PHE A 142 -33.30 -23.10 -1.88
CA PHE A 142 -32.27 -23.20 -0.85
C PHE A 142 -31.09 -24.05 -1.31
N GLN A 143 -31.34 -25.22 -1.93
CA GLN A 143 -30.28 -26.08 -2.46
C GLN A 143 -29.42 -25.40 -3.53
N ASP A 144 -30.04 -24.64 -4.43
CA ASP A 144 -29.29 -23.88 -5.45
C ASP A 144 -28.41 -22.79 -4.78
N HIS A 145 -28.92 -22.15 -3.73
CA HIS A 145 -28.15 -21.16 -2.95
C HIS A 145 -27.03 -21.81 -2.11
N LEU A 146 -27.20 -23.05 -1.63
CA LEU A 146 -26.12 -23.76 -0.93
C LEU A 146 -24.89 -23.93 -1.79
N GLN A 147 -25.08 -24.33 -3.05
CA GLN A 147 -23.97 -24.44 -3.99
C GLN A 147 -23.26 -23.09 -4.16
N THR A 148 -24.01 -21.98 -4.25
CA THR A 148 -23.41 -20.65 -4.35
C THR A 148 -22.62 -20.25 -3.10
N ILE A 149 -23.02 -20.70 -1.91
CA ILE A 149 -22.28 -20.44 -0.66
C ILE A 149 -20.94 -21.19 -0.69
N PHE A 150 -20.94 -22.47 -1.05
CA PHE A 150 -19.72 -23.26 -1.15
C PHE A 150 -18.77 -22.75 -2.23
N ASP A 151 -19.29 -22.38 -3.41
CA ASP A 151 -18.49 -21.83 -4.50
C ASP A 151 -17.85 -20.48 -4.12
N TYR A 152 -18.46 -19.74 -3.19
CA TYR A 152 -17.93 -18.46 -2.72
C TYR A 152 -16.77 -18.58 -1.73
N GLN A 153 -16.49 -19.79 -1.22
CA GLN A 153 -15.34 -20.06 -0.34
C GLN A 153 -14.02 -19.53 -0.93
N GLY A 154 -13.81 -19.72 -2.24
CA GLY A 154 -12.58 -19.27 -2.91
C GLY A 154 -12.39 -17.75 -2.88
N GLU A 155 -13.46 -16.97 -2.83
CA GLU A 155 -13.40 -15.51 -2.69
C GLU A 155 -13.04 -15.09 -1.25
N PHE A 156 -13.49 -15.85 -0.25
CA PHE A 156 -13.06 -15.67 1.13
C PHE A 156 -11.60 -16.06 1.35
N ASP A 157 -11.13 -17.13 0.70
CA ASP A 157 -9.73 -17.55 0.79
C ASP A 157 -8.81 -16.47 0.19
N LYS A 158 -9.19 -15.87 -0.94
CA LYS A 158 -8.48 -14.70 -1.51
C LYS A 158 -8.45 -13.52 -0.54
N LEU A 159 -9.57 -13.22 0.12
CA LEU A 159 -9.62 -12.16 1.14
C LEU A 159 -8.66 -12.45 2.29
N ASN A 160 -8.64 -13.69 2.78
CA ASN A 160 -7.75 -14.12 3.86
C ASN A 160 -6.27 -13.98 3.46
N MET A 161 -5.89 -14.44 2.27
CA MET A 161 -4.52 -14.30 1.77
C MET A 161 -4.08 -12.83 1.68
N ARG A 162 -4.95 -11.95 1.17
CA ARG A 162 -4.67 -10.50 1.07
C ARG A 162 -4.56 -9.86 2.46
N ALA A 163 -5.43 -10.24 3.40
CA ALA A 163 -5.38 -9.77 4.78
C ALA A 163 -4.07 -10.17 5.47
N GLN A 164 -3.66 -11.44 5.34
CA GLN A 164 -2.41 -11.95 5.91
C GLN A 164 -1.19 -11.21 5.37
N LEU A 165 -1.11 -11.02 4.05
CA LEU A 165 -0.01 -10.28 3.42
C LEU A 165 0.10 -8.85 3.95
N LEU A 166 -1.03 -8.16 4.14
CA LEU A 166 -1.04 -6.81 4.70
C LEU A 166 -0.68 -6.80 6.19
N LEU A 167 -1.13 -7.79 6.97
CA LEU A 167 -0.79 -7.92 8.40
C LEU A 167 0.70 -8.17 8.61
N GLU A 168 1.32 -9.00 7.77
CA GLU A 168 2.77 -9.25 7.79
C GLU A 168 3.58 -8.01 7.42
N THR A 169 3.07 -7.19 6.49
CA THR A 169 3.80 -6.03 5.95
C THR A 169 3.59 -4.76 6.78
N TYR A 170 2.37 -4.52 7.30
CA TYR A 170 1.96 -3.23 7.85
C TYR A 170 1.48 -3.29 9.31
N SER A 171 1.27 -4.48 9.87
CA SER A 171 0.86 -4.70 11.27
C SER A 171 -0.41 -3.93 11.69
N ASP A 172 -1.36 -3.73 10.76
CA ASP A 172 -2.58 -2.98 11.03
C ASP A 172 -3.66 -3.88 11.66
N SER A 173 -3.85 -3.71 12.98
CA SER A 173 -4.86 -4.45 13.77
C SER A 173 -6.31 -4.26 13.30
N SER A 174 -6.62 -3.19 12.56
CA SER A 174 -7.97 -2.94 12.03
C SER A 174 -8.35 -3.97 10.95
N ILE A 175 -7.38 -4.43 10.15
CA ILE A 175 -7.54 -5.49 9.14
C ILE A 175 -7.99 -6.79 9.82
N SER A 176 -7.30 -7.15 10.91
CA SER A 176 -7.60 -8.38 11.66
C SER A 176 -9.03 -8.38 12.21
N ASN A 177 -9.47 -7.27 12.79
CA ASN A 177 -10.82 -7.13 13.32
C ASN A 177 -11.89 -7.19 12.22
N ALA A 178 -11.68 -6.50 11.11
CA ALA A 178 -12.61 -6.47 9.99
C ALA A 178 -12.73 -7.88 9.34
N PHE A 179 -11.60 -8.53 9.09
CA PHE A 179 -11.54 -9.88 8.56
C PHE A 179 -12.19 -10.91 9.50
N THR A 180 -11.91 -10.82 10.81
CA THR A 180 -12.50 -11.74 11.81
C THR A 180 -14.02 -11.63 11.85
N GLN A 181 -14.57 -10.41 11.76
CA GLN A 181 -16.02 -10.20 11.71
C GLN A 181 -16.65 -10.82 10.46
N LEU A 182 -16.06 -10.61 9.29
CA LEU A 182 -16.55 -11.20 8.04
C LEU A 182 -16.46 -12.73 8.04
N SER A 183 -15.36 -13.28 8.56
CA SER A 183 -15.15 -14.72 8.68
C SER A 183 -16.20 -15.37 9.59
N ARG A 184 -16.56 -14.73 10.71
CA ARG A 184 -17.64 -15.20 11.60
C ARG A 184 -19.00 -15.21 10.91
N LYS A 185 -19.33 -14.15 10.16
CA LYS A 185 -20.59 -14.08 9.41
C LYS A 185 -20.67 -15.19 8.36
N TYR A 186 -19.61 -15.37 7.59
CA TYR A 186 -19.55 -16.43 6.60
C TYR A 186 -19.64 -17.82 7.23
N GLY A 187 -18.89 -18.08 8.31
CA GLY A 187 -18.96 -19.34 9.04
C GLY A 187 -20.37 -19.63 9.59
N SER A 188 -21.10 -18.60 10.01
CA SER A 188 -22.50 -18.75 10.43
C SER A 188 -23.39 -19.21 9.27
N LEU A 189 -23.23 -18.63 8.07
CA LEU A 189 -24.00 -19.03 6.89
C LEU A 189 -23.73 -20.48 6.48
N VAL A 190 -22.46 -20.90 6.52
CA VAL A 190 -22.05 -22.29 6.27
C VAL A 190 -22.59 -23.24 7.35
N SER A 191 -22.79 -22.77 8.59
CA SER A 191 -23.40 -23.61 9.63
C SER A 191 -24.93 -23.77 9.48
N PHE A 192 -25.58 -22.86 8.75
CA PHE A 192 -27.01 -22.92 8.45
C PHE A 192 -27.33 -23.72 7.19
N SER A 193 -26.35 -23.93 6.31
CA SER A 193 -26.42 -24.79 5.11
C SER A 193 -26.28 -26.26 5.43
#